data_AF-A0A6S6TDJ3-F1
#
_entry.id   AF-A0A6S6TDJ3-F1
#
_cell.length_a   1.000
_cell.length_b   1.000
_cell.length_c   1.000
_cell.angle_alpha   90.00
_cell.angle_beta   90.00
_cell.angle_gamma   90.00
#
_symmetry.space_group_name_H-M   'P 1'
#
loop_
_entity.id
_entity.type
_entity.pdbx_description
1 polymer ?
#
loop_
_entity_poly.entity_id
_entity_poly.type
_entity_poly.pdbx_seq_one_letter_code
_entity_poly.pdbx_strand_id
1 'polypeptide(L)'
;MAVIIGDTCINCAACIDECPVEAIVDEDDNPTGEEYYYVYPDKCVECVDHFDSPACAEACPTEGCITWDMPFTADHKDHFSGDNYIDGQAYVMDDADAVMPTRDDISIEDRQNRENVVDD
;
A
#
# COMPACT_ATOMS: atom_id res chain seq x y z
N MET A 1 -1.84 -5.16 6.84
CA MET A 1 -0.65 -4.31 6.60
C MET A 1 -0.91 -3.69 5.23
N ALA A 2 -0.56 -2.43 4.99
CA ALA A 2 -0.73 -1.86 3.66
C ALA A 2 0.62 -1.38 3.13
N VAL A 3 0.88 -1.61 1.86
CA VAL A 3 1.85 -0.82 1.11
C VAL A 3 1.12 0.38 0.50
N ILE A 4 1.85 1.46 0.25
CA ILE A 4 1.35 2.63 -0.48
C ILE A 4 2.14 2.81 -1.76
N ILE A 5 1.49 3.29 -2.82
CA ILE A 5 2.15 3.71 -4.06
C ILE A 5 2.21 5.24 -4.04
N GLY A 6 3.41 5.78 -4.19
CA GLY A 6 3.70 7.22 -4.20
C GLY A 6 3.50 7.90 -5.55
N ASP A 7 3.68 9.22 -5.54
CA ASP A 7 3.58 10.12 -6.70
C ASP A 7 4.68 9.92 -7.76
N THR A 8 5.69 9.11 -7.46
CA THR A 8 6.74 8.70 -8.41
C THR A 8 6.30 7.56 -9.34
N CYS A 9 5.06 7.06 -9.20
CA CYS A 9 4.49 6.07 -10.10
C CYS A 9 4.53 6.54 -11.56
N ILE A 10 4.83 5.63 -12.48
CA ILE A 10 4.93 5.90 -13.92
C ILE A 10 3.86 5.17 -14.75
N ASN A 11 2.82 4.64 -14.10
CA ASN A 11 1.68 3.95 -14.70
C ASN A 11 2.08 2.83 -15.69
N CYS A 12 3.11 2.06 -15.32
CA CYS A 12 3.69 1.03 -16.18
C CYS A 12 2.97 -0.33 -16.13
N ALA A 13 1.93 -0.45 -15.30
CA ALA A 13 1.18 -1.68 -15.04
C ALA A 13 1.99 -2.87 -14.45
N ALA A 14 3.25 -2.67 -14.06
CA ALA A 14 4.09 -3.78 -13.58
C ALA A 14 3.62 -4.37 -12.23
N CYS A 15 2.99 -3.57 -11.36
CA CYS A 15 2.60 -3.99 -10.02
C CYS A 15 1.20 -4.59 -9.91
N ILE A 16 0.28 -4.26 -10.83
CA ILE A 16 -1.15 -4.56 -10.69
C ILE A 16 -1.44 -6.06 -10.81
N ASP A 17 -0.84 -6.72 -11.80
CA ASP A 17 -1.01 -8.16 -12.06
C ASP A 17 -0.28 -9.05 -11.03
N GLU A 18 0.65 -8.46 -10.26
CA GLU A 18 1.44 -9.17 -9.26
C GLU A 18 0.74 -9.22 -7.89
N CYS A 19 -0.31 -8.42 -7.68
CA CYS A 19 -1.03 -8.40 -6.42
C CYS A 19 -1.88 -9.68 -6.26
N PRO A 20 -1.63 -10.55 -5.26
CA PRO A 20 -2.32 -11.83 -5.14
C PRO A 20 -3.80 -11.73 -4.74
N VAL A 21 -4.25 -10.53 -4.35
CA VAL A 21 -5.58 -10.25 -3.81
C VAL A 21 -6.26 -9.05 -4.48
N GLU A 22 -5.73 -8.59 -5.63
CA GLU A 22 -6.34 -7.53 -6.44
C GLU A 22 -6.61 -6.23 -5.64
N ALA A 23 -5.69 -5.86 -4.75
CA ALA A 23 -5.82 -4.66 -3.92
C ALA A 23 -5.41 -3.37 -4.62
N ILE A 24 -4.81 -3.46 -5.82
CA ILE A 24 -4.26 -2.34 -6.57
C ILE A 24 -5.22 -1.97 -7.70
N VAL A 25 -5.50 -0.69 -7.87
CA VAL A 25 -6.19 -0.14 -9.04
C VAL A 25 -5.29 0.87 -9.76
N ASP A 26 -5.53 1.04 -11.05
CA ASP A 26 -4.79 1.98 -11.89
C ASP A 26 -5.20 3.43 -11.65
N GLU A 27 -4.62 4.37 -12.39
CA GLU A 27 -4.89 5.80 -12.26
C GLU A 27 -6.30 6.19 -12.68
N ASP A 28 -6.93 5.45 -13.61
CA ASP A 28 -8.28 5.74 -14.10
C ASP A 28 -9.33 5.38 -13.02
N ASP A 29 -9.05 4.36 -12.22
CA ASP A 29 -9.89 3.90 -11.11
C ASP A 29 -9.40 4.36 -9.72
N ASN A 30 -8.36 5.22 -9.64
CA ASN A 30 -7.86 5.73 -8.36
C ASN A 30 -8.94 6.57 -7.64
N PRO A 31 -9.39 6.16 -6.43
CA PRO A 31 -10.49 6.79 -5.74
C PRO A 31 -10.17 8.19 -5.17
N THR A 32 -8.91 8.58 -5.07
CA THR A 32 -8.51 9.95 -4.69
C THR A 32 -8.48 10.90 -5.88
N GLY A 33 -8.55 10.37 -7.11
CA GLY A 33 -8.49 11.13 -8.36
C GLY A 33 -7.07 11.51 -8.79
N GLU A 34 -6.05 10.84 -8.23
CA GLU A 34 -4.64 11.08 -8.52
C GLU A 34 -4.14 10.25 -9.71
N GLU A 35 -3.09 10.74 -10.39
CA GLU A 35 -2.56 10.14 -11.63
C GLU A 35 -1.56 8.99 -11.40
N TYR A 36 -1.55 8.40 -10.21
CA TYR A 36 -0.74 7.24 -9.83
C TYR A 36 -1.65 6.09 -9.36
N TYR A 37 -1.11 4.88 -9.25
CA TYR A 37 -1.91 3.71 -8.86
C TYR A 37 -2.28 3.75 -7.37
N TYR A 38 -3.42 3.17 -7.01
CA TYR A 38 -3.92 3.17 -5.64
C TYR A 38 -3.91 1.77 -5.04
N VAL A 39 -3.52 1.65 -3.76
CA VAL A 39 -3.61 0.41 -2.99
C VAL A 39 -4.72 0.58 -1.96
N TYR A 40 -5.76 -0.26 -2.05
CA TYR A 40 -6.79 -0.34 -1.04
C TYR A 40 -6.23 -0.93 0.27
N PRO A 41 -6.16 -0.14 1.36
CA PRO A 41 -5.51 -0.59 2.60
C PRO A 41 -6.30 -1.70 3.31
N ASP A 42 -7.60 -1.78 3.06
CA ASP A 42 -8.53 -2.81 3.54
C ASP A 42 -8.54 -4.08 2.68
N LYS A 43 -7.77 -4.12 1.59
CA LYS A 43 -7.60 -5.30 0.72
C LYS A 43 -6.17 -5.80 0.65
N CYS A 44 -5.20 -4.94 0.90
CA CYS A 44 -3.80 -5.34 0.92
C CYS A 44 -3.51 -6.35 2.05
N VAL A 45 -3.06 -7.55 1.68
CA VAL A 45 -2.57 -8.58 2.62
C VAL A 45 -1.05 -8.59 2.73
N GLU A 46 -0.39 -7.69 2.00
CA GLU A 46 1.06 -7.62 1.85
C GLU A 46 1.76 -8.91 1.50
N CYS A 47 1.07 -9.68 0.68
CA CYS A 47 1.55 -10.98 0.27
C CYS A 47 1.87 -11.92 1.45
N VAL A 48 1.39 -11.67 2.67
CA VAL A 48 1.48 -12.64 3.77
C VAL A 48 0.83 -13.94 3.30
N ASP A 49 1.51 -15.05 3.51
CA ASP A 49 1.13 -16.40 3.02
C ASP A 49 1.08 -16.57 1.49
N HIS A 50 1.53 -15.57 0.72
CA HIS A 50 1.64 -15.62 -0.74
C HIS A 50 3.09 -15.51 -1.23
N PHE A 51 3.88 -14.58 -0.70
CA PHE A 51 5.26 -14.30 -1.09
C PHE A 51 6.13 -13.86 0.10
N ASP A 52 7.45 -13.98 -0.04
CA ASP A 52 8.43 -13.58 0.99
C ASP A 52 8.62 -12.04 1.08
N SER A 53 8.09 -11.29 0.11
CA SER A 53 8.13 -9.82 0.01
C SER A 53 6.91 -9.37 -0.83
N PRO A 54 6.38 -8.14 -0.68
CA PRO A 54 5.32 -7.66 -1.55
C PRO A 54 5.72 -7.67 -3.04
N ALA A 55 5.11 -8.58 -3.81
CA ALA A 55 5.44 -8.79 -5.22
C ALA A 55 5.25 -7.52 -6.09
N CYS A 56 4.27 -6.67 -5.73
CA CYS A 56 4.07 -5.39 -6.38
C CYS A 56 5.29 -4.46 -6.29
N ALA A 57 6.01 -4.47 -5.16
CA ALA A 57 7.19 -3.65 -4.96
C ALA A 57 8.40 -4.22 -5.70
N GLU A 58 8.59 -5.55 -5.66
CA GLU A 58 9.64 -6.25 -6.40
C GLU A 58 9.52 -6.05 -7.92
N ALA A 59 8.29 -5.95 -8.43
CA ALA A 59 8.02 -5.71 -9.85
C ALA A 59 8.09 -4.22 -10.25
N CYS A 60 8.07 -3.30 -9.28
CA CYS A 60 8.06 -1.87 -9.58
C CYS A 60 9.42 -1.41 -10.13
N PRO A 61 9.47 -0.83 -11.34
CA PRO A 61 10.74 -0.38 -11.93
C PRO A 61 11.24 0.95 -11.36
N THR A 62 10.46 1.60 -10.49
CA THR A 62 10.79 2.90 -9.88
C THR A 62 11.14 2.70 -8.41
N GLU A 63 12.41 2.91 -8.08
CA GLU A 63 12.95 2.85 -6.72
C GLU A 63 12.17 3.79 -5.77
N GLY A 64 11.83 3.31 -4.57
CA GLY A 64 11.09 4.08 -3.57
C GLY A 64 9.65 4.44 -3.95
N CYS A 65 9.11 3.93 -5.06
CA CYS A 65 7.73 4.19 -5.47
C CYS A 65 6.72 3.49 -4.56
N ILE A 66 7.06 2.27 -4.09
CA ILE A 66 6.19 1.51 -3.20
C ILE A 66 6.84 1.44 -1.82
N THR A 67 6.20 2.06 -0.84
CA THR A 67 6.72 2.16 0.53
C THR A 67 5.77 1.51 1.53
N TRP A 68 6.27 1.24 2.72
CA TRP A 68 5.45 0.72 3.80
C TRP A 68 4.41 1.74 4.27
N ASP A 69 3.27 1.25 4.73
CA ASP A 69 2.26 2.01 5.45
C ASP A 69 1.99 1.40 6.83
N MET A 70 1.22 2.14 7.63
CA MET A 70 0.69 1.64 8.89
C MET A 70 -0.10 0.35 8.68
N PRO A 71 -0.14 -0.54 9.68
CA PRO A 71 -0.88 -1.79 9.52
C PRO A 71 -2.39 -1.53 9.54
N PHE A 72 -3.13 -1.98 8.52
CA PHE A 72 -4.61 -1.95 8.56
C PHE A 72 -5.17 -2.98 9.56
N THR A 73 -5.09 -2.64 10.85
CA THR A 73 -5.43 -3.49 12.00
C THR A 73 -6.27 -2.70 12.99
N ALA A 74 -6.93 -3.38 13.92
CA ALA A 74 -7.79 -2.75 14.92
C ALA A 74 -7.09 -1.61 15.70
N ASP A 75 -5.81 -1.79 16.05
CA ASP A 75 -5.05 -0.83 16.86
C ASP A 75 -4.58 0.41 16.09
N HIS A 76 -4.72 0.41 14.76
CA HIS A 76 -4.14 1.44 13.88
C HIS A 76 -5.16 2.08 12.93
N LYS A 77 -6.46 1.81 13.10
CA LYS A 77 -7.53 2.36 12.24
C LYS A 77 -7.60 3.88 12.23
N ASP A 78 -7.19 4.53 13.32
CA ASP A 78 -7.14 5.99 13.41
C ASP A 78 -6.21 6.60 12.34
N HIS A 79 -5.17 5.88 11.90
CA HIS A 79 -4.31 6.32 10.81
C HIS A 79 -5.10 6.53 9.51
N PHE A 80 -6.01 5.61 9.18
CA PHE A 80 -6.75 5.60 7.92
C PHE A 80 -8.00 6.48 7.93
N SER A 81 -8.43 6.94 9.11
CA SER A 81 -9.64 7.74 9.28
C SER A 81 -9.44 9.25 9.10
N GLY A 82 -8.21 9.70 8.86
CA GLY A 82 -7.85 11.11 8.71
C GLY A 82 -7.07 11.39 7.43
N ASP A 83 -6.49 12.58 7.38
CA ASP A 83 -5.77 13.16 6.25
C ASP A 83 -4.29 12.70 6.21
N ASN A 84 -4.06 11.39 6.38
CA ASN A 84 -2.71 10.79 6.45
C ASN A 84 -2.26 10.11 5.15
N TYR A 85 -3.08 10.19 4.09
CA TYR A 85 -2.65 9.79 2.76
C TYR A 85 -1.72 10.85 2.16
N ILE A 86 -1.19 10.56 0.97
CA ILE A 86 -0.30 11.44 0.21
C ILE A 86 -0.92 12.84 0.09
N ASP A 87 -0.07 13.88 0.22
CA ASP A 87 -0.45 15.29 0.19
C ASP A 87 -1.57 15.72 1.16
N GLY A 88 -1.76 14.96 2.25
CA GLY A 88 -2.78 15.23 3.25
C GLY A 88 -4.19 14.89 2.76
N GLN A 89 -4.32 13.96 1.83
CA GLN A 89 -5.61 13.39 1.44
C GLN A 89 -6.08 12.35 2.47
N ALA A 90 -7.36 11.99 2.41
CA ALA A 90 -7.91 10.88 3.17
C ALA A 90 -7.78 9.57 2.39
N TYR A 91 -7.62 8.45 3.08
CA TYR A 91 -7.72 7.13 2.45
C TYR A 91 -9.15 6.85 2.00
N VAL A 92 -9.27 6.08 0.94
CA VAL A 92 -10.53 5.46 0.51
C VAL A 92 -10.41 3.95 0.69
N MET A 93 -11.43 3.37 1.30
CA MET A 93 -11.49 1.96 1.63
C MET A 93 -12.93 1.47 1.45
N ASP A 94 -13.11 0.20 1.09
CA ASP A 94 -14.43 -0.39 0.89
C ASP A 94 -15.02 -0.90 2.22
N ASP A 95 -14.17 -1.43 3.09
CA ASP A 95 -14.52 -1.93 4.42
C ASP A 95 -13.59 -1.38 5.51
N ALA A 96 -14.01 -0.28 6.14
CA ALA A 96 -13.31 0.32 7.28
C ALA A 96 -13.25 -0.61 8.51
N ASP A 97 -14.09 -1.65 8.54
CA ASP A 97 -14.10 -2.62 9.62
C ASP A 97 -13.12 -3.79 9.42
N ALA A 98 -12.56 -3.95 8.21
CA ALA A 98 -11.60 -5.00 7.90
C ALA A 98 -10.35 -4.97 8.78
N VAL A 99 -9.69 -6.14 8.86
CA VAL A 99 -8.42 -6.33 9.56
C VAL A 99 -7.55 -7.22 8.68
N MET A 100 -6.43 -6.66 8.24
CA MET A 100 -5.56 -7.29 7.28
C MET A 100 -4.35 -7.93 7.97
N PRO A 101 -3.85 -9.08 7.47
CA PRO A 101 -2.66 -9.71 8.03
C PRO A 101 -1.46 -8.77 7.97
N THR A 102 -0.49 -9.00 8.84
CA THR A 102 0.72 -8.17 8.96
C THR A 102 1.98 -8.99 9.01
N ARG A 103 3.04 -8.46 8.40
CA ARG A 103 4.39 -8.98 8.54
C ARG A 103 5.00 -8.44 9.84
N ASP A 104 5.36 -9.34 10.73
CA ASP A 104 5.92 -9.02 12.05
C ASP A 104 7.41 -8.63 12.00
N ASP A 105 8.05 -8.81 10.85
CA ASP A 105 9.45 -8.49 10.59
C ASP A 105 9.68 -7.02 10.19
N ILE A 106 8.62 -6.26 9.91
CA ILE A 106 8.69 -4.82 9.58
C ILE A 106 8.22 -3.99 10.77
N SER A 107 9.09 -3.10 11.25
CA SER A 107 8.84 -2.33 12.46
C SER A 107 7.77 -1.25 12.25
N ILE A 108 7.16 -0.76 13.33
CA ILE A 108 6.23 0.38 13.24
C ILE A 108 6.97 1.66 12.84
N GLU A 109 8.25 1.80 13.19
CA GLU A 109 9.06 2.96 12.84
C GLU A 109 9.28 3.03 11.32
N ASP A 110 9.65 1.91 10.68
CA ASP A 110 9.89 1.84 9.23
C ASP A 110 8.63 2.23 8.44
N ARG A 111 7.46 1.81 8.93
CA ARG A 111 6.15 2.21 8.37
C ARG A 111 5.87 3.68 8.49
N GLN A 112 6.08 4.23 9.69
CA GLN A 112 5.86 5.65 9.95
C GLN A 112 6.78 6.51 9.09
N ASN A 113 7.98 6.01 8.83
CA ASN A 113 8.98 6.66 8.00
C ASN A 113 8.76 6.43 6.48
N ARG A 114 7.75 5.65 6.08
CA ARG A 114 7.53 5.26 4.67
C ARG A 114 8.79 4.68 4.05
N GLU A 115 9.47 3.78 4.76
CA GLU A 115 10.64 3.11 4.20
C GLU A 115 10.27 2.29 2.96
N ASN A 116 11.23 2.15 2.05
CA ASN A 116 11.03 1.39 0.82
C ASN A 116 10.72 -0.07 1.16
N VAL A 117 9.81 -0.68 0.40
CA VAL A 117 9.43 -2.08 0.63
C VAL A 117 10.56 -3.03 0.25
N VAL A 118 11.30 -2.69 -0.82
CA VAL A 118 12.46 -3.45 -1.27
C VAL A 118 13.69 -2.61 -0.97
N ASP A 119 14.52 -3.08 -0.06
CA ASP A 119 15.84 -2.49 0.21
C ASP A 119 16.79 -2.81 -0.97
N ASP A 120 17.49 -1.81 -1.50
CA ASP A 120 18.56 -2.01 -2.50
C ASP A 120 19.81 -2.72 -1.94
#